data_AF-A0A0A1UK70-F1
#
_entry.id   AF-A0A0A1UK70-F1
#
_cell.length_a   1.000
_cell.length_b   1.000
_cell.length_c   1.000
_cell.angle_alpha   90.00
_cell.angle_beta   90.00
_cell.angle_gamma   90.00
#
_symmetry.space_group_name_H-M   'P 1'
#
loop_
_entity.id
_entity.type
_entity.pdbx_description
1 polymer ?
#
loop_
_entity_poly.entity_id
_entity_poly.type
_entity_poly.pdbx_seq_one_letter_code
_entity_poly.pdbx_strand_id
1 'polypeptide(L)'
;MCKESLQAIKKLLASRSAAYKAKDRNARGQVAITRARASIRDQEEKIQKARWRYNNSLRALKQLGLSEDDTKAFKPLNDSDLTPLKTYFDNYATQPGQKGTMSWIWRSSAAPNSANWELQGAYALT
;
A
#
# COMPACT_ATOMS: atom_id res chain seq x y z
N MET A 1 13.24 -0.46 -11.77
CA MET A 1 12.68 0.81 -11.24
C MET A 1 11.17 0.81 -10.94
N CYS A 2 10.25 0.73 -11.93
CA CYS A 2 8.80 0.76 -11.64
C CYS A 2 8.33 -0.39 -10.76
N LYS A 3 8.72 -1.62 -11.10
CA LYS A 3 8.42 -2.83 -10.32
C LYS A 3 8.94 -2.75 -8.87
N GLU A 4 10.18 -2.34 -8.69
CA GLU A 4 10.81 -2.22 -7.36
C GLU A 4 10.17 -1.11 -6.52
N SER A 5 9.87 0.04 -7.14
CA SER A 5 9.20 1.15 -6.45
C SER A 5 7.78 0.75 -6.03
N LEU A 6 7.05 0.04 -6.91
CA LEU A 6 5.73 -0.50 -6.59
C LEU A 6 5.80 -1.53 -5.46
N GLN A 7 6.79 -2.42 -5.48
CA GLN A 7 7.02 -3.38 -4.40
C GLN A 7 7.37 -2.69 -3.07
N ALA A 8 8.16 -1.63 -3.11
CA ALA A 8 8.49 -0.82 -1.93
C ALA A 8 7.24 -0.14 -1.36
N ILE A 9 6.37 0.42 -2.22
CA ILE A 9 5.09 1.01 -1.80
C ILE A 9 4.22 -0.05 -1.09
N LYS A 10 4.06 -1.25 -1.68
CA LYS A 10 3.29 -2.35 -1.07
C LYS A 10 3.82 -2.71 0.32
N LYS A 11 5.14 -2.88 0.45
CA LYS A 11 5.80 -3.18 1.74
C LYS A 11 5.61 -2.06 2.77
N LEU A 12 5.70 -0.81 2.36
CA LEU A 12 5.54 0.35 3.26
C LEU A 12 4.09 0.48 3.73
N LEU A 13 3.11 0.27 2.85
CA LEU A 13 1.68 0.25 3.20
C LEU A 13 1.37 -0.86 4.22
N ALA A 14 1.99 -2.03 4.04
CA ALA A 14 1.90 -3.14 4.98
C ALA A 14 2.48 -2.77 6.36
N SER A 15 3.72 -2.27 6.36
CA SER A 15 4.40 -1.83 7.58
C SER A 15 3.61 -0.73 8.32
N ARG A 16 3.00 0.20 7.58
CA ARG A 16 2.15 1.26 8.13
C ARG A 16 0.91 0.68 8.83
N SER A 17 0.21 -0.25 8.18
CA SER A 17 -0.94 -0.95 8.76
C SER A 17 -0.58 -1.66 10.08
N ALA A 18 0.56 -2.34 10.11
CA ALA A 18 1.06 -2.98 11.33
C ALA A 18 1.42 -1.96 12.43
N ALA A 19 2.02 -0.82 12.08
CA ALA A 19 2.37 0.25 13.01
C ALA A 19 1.13 0.89 13.66
N TYR A 20 0.06 1.14 12.88
CA TYR A 20 -1.21 1.61 13.43
C TYR A 20 -1.79 0.62 14.45
N LYS A 21 -1.80 -0.68 14.12
CA LYS A 21 -2.27 -1.74 15.03
C LYS A 21 -1.43 -1.81 16.31
N ALA A 22 -0.10 -1.68 16.21
CA ALA A 22 0.79 -1.69 17.36
C ALA A 22 0.59 -0.45 18.24
N LYS A 23 0.43 0.74 17.64
CA LYS A 23 0.09 1.98 18.34
C LYS A 23 -1.20 1.80 19.14
N ASP A 24 -2.26 1.35 18.48
CA ASP A 24 -3.58 1.28 19.11
C ASP A 24 -3.65 0.23 20.24
N ARG A 25 -2.80 -0.80 20.20
CA ARG A 25 -2.70 -1.81 21.28
C ARG A 25 -1.80 -1.39 22.44
N ASN A 26 -0.66 -0.77 22.14
CA ASN A 26 0.47 -0.69 23.09
C ASN A 26 0.84 0.73 23.52
N ALA A 27 0.49 1.77 22.76
CA ALA A 27 0.92 3.13 23.08
C ALA A 27 0.03 3.73 24.18
N ARG A 28 0.53 3.70 25.42
CA ARG A 28 -0.09 4.37 26.58
C ARG A 28 0.79 5.51 27.06
N GLY A 29 0.17 6.66 27.35
CA GLY A 29 0.87 7.87 27.78
C GLY A 29 1.43 8.73 26.64
N GLN A 30 1.64 10.01 26.94
CA GLN A 30 1.93 11.06 25.95
C GLN A 30 3.22 10.81 25.15
N VAL A 31 4.30 10.37 25.80
CA VAL A 31 5.60 10.12 25.14
C VAL A 31 5.49 8.95 24.14
N ALA A 32 4.84 7.84 24.53
CA ALA A 32 4.67 6.68 23.67
C ALA A 32 3.79 7.02 22.45
N ILE A 33 2.71 7.79 22.66
CA ILE A 33 1.85 8.27 21.57
C ILE A 33 2.63 9.16 20.60
N THR A 34 3.43 10.10 21.09
CA THR A 34 4.25 10.98 20.24
C THR A 34 5.25 10.20 19.41
N ARG A 35 5.96 9.23 20.00
CA ARG A 35 6.91 8.37 19.26
C ARG A 35 6.20 7.54 18.19
N ALA A 36 5.05 6.95 18.51
CA ALA A 36 4.26 6.20 17.54
C ALA A 36 3.80 7.08 16.37
N ARG A 37 3.34 8.31 16.66
CA ARG A 37 2.96 9.28 15.63
C ARG A 37 4.14 9.68 14.74
N ALA A 38 5.31 9.93 15.33
CA ALA A 38 6.52 10.26 14.57
C ALA A 38 6.92 9.11 13.63
N SER A 39 6.88 7.86 14.11
CA SER A 39 7.17 6.68 13.28
C SER A 39 6.18 6.51 12.13
N ILE A 40 4.89 6.75 12.36
CA ILE A 40 3.86 6.71 11.30
C ILE A 40 4.13 7.80 10.27
N ARG A 41 4.51 9.00 10.71
CA ARG A 41 4.82 10.12 9.81
C ARG A 41 6.03 9.81 8.92
N ASP A 42 7.10 9.25 9.49
CA ASP A 42 8.28 8.82 8.72
C ASP A 42 7.92 7.74 7.68
N GLN A 43 7.03 6.81 8.02
CA GLN A 43 6.51 5.84 7.05
C GLN A 43 5.71 6.52 5.93
N GLU A 44 4.88 7.52 6.24
CA GLU A 44 4.13 8.28 5.24
C GLU A 44 5.07 9.03 4.27
N GLU A 45 6.09 9.70 4.80
CA GLU A 45 7.11 10.39 4.00
C GLU A 45 7.83 9.41 3.07
N LYS A 46 8.16 8.20 3.55
CA LYS A 46 8.75 7.13 2.73
C LYS A 46 7.81 6.65 1.63
N ILE A 47 6.51 6.51 1.91
CA ILE A 47 5.49 6.13 0.91
C ILE A 47 5.42 7.18 -0.20
N GLN A 48 5.34 8.46 0.17
CA GLN A 48 5.25 9.55 -0.81
C GLN A 48 6.51 9.65 -1.67
N LYS A 49 7.71 9.45 -1.08
CA LYS A 49 8.97 9.39 -1.82
C LYS A 49 9.01 8.20 -2.80
N ALA A 50 8.51 7.04 -2.39
CA ALA A 50 8.42 5.86 -3.25
C ALA A 50 7.41 6.05 -4.40
N ARG A 51 6.27 6.70 -4.12
CA ARG A 51 5.28 7.09 -5.14
C ARG A 51 5.87 8.05 -6.16
N TRP A 52 6.59 9.07 -5.72
CA TRP A 52 7.26 10.02 -6.62
C TRP A 52 8.24 9.28 -7.55
N ARG A 53 9.08 8.39 -6.99
CA ARG A 53 10.02 7.57 -7.78
C ARG A 53 9.30 6.68 -8.79
N TYR A 54 8.20 6.05 -8.38
CA TYR A 54 7.38 5.22 -9.26
C TYR A 54 6.80 6.03 -10.42
N ASN A 55 6.12 7.15 -10.13
CA ASN A 55 5.48 7.97 -11.15
C ASN A 55 6.50 8.60 -12.11
N ASN A 56 7.67 9.02 -11.59
CA ASN A 56 8.75 9.52 -12.43
C ASN A 56 9.31 8.42 -13.36
N SER A 57 9.51 7.21 -12.83
CA SER A 57 9.95 6.07 -13.64
C SER A 57 8.92 5.68 -14.70
N LEU A 58 7.62 5.70 -14.37
CA LEU A 58 6.54 5.44 -15.31
C LEU A 58 6.50 6.49 -16.42
N ARG A 59 6.73 7.77 -16.09
CA ARG A 59 6.83 8.84 -17.09
C ARG A 59 7.99 8.61 -18.05
N ALA A 60 9.16 8.23 -17.54
CA ALA A 60 10.31 7.90 -18.37
C ALA A 60 10.03 6.70 -19.28
N LEU A 61 9.42 5.62 -18.76
CA LEU A 61 9.00 4.49 -19.58
C LEU A 61 8.04 4.92 -20.69
N LYS A 62 7.07 5.80 -20.40
CA LYS A 62 6.12 6.33 -21.41
C LYS A 62 6.82 7.06 -22.55
N GLN A 63 7.89 7.78 -22.26
CA GLN A 63 8.68 8.48 -23.28
C GLN A 63 9.52 7.52 -24.14
N LEU A 64 9.93 6.38 -23.59
CA LEU A 64 10.69 5.35 -24.31
C LEU A 64 9.81 4.41 -25.14
N GLY A 65 8.48 4.50 -25.01
CA GLY A 65 7.51 3.60 -25.62
C GLY A 65 7.28 2.35 -24.77
N LEU A 66 6.13 2.28 -24.08
CA LEU A 66 5.76 1.08 -23.34
C LEU A 66 5.31 -0.01 -24.29
N SER A 67 5.63 -1.26 -23.93
CA SER A 67 4.93 -2.41 -24.47
C SER A 67 3.45 -2.39 -24.07
N GLU A 68 2.61 -3.12 -24.82
CA GLU A 68 1.18 -3.25 -24.48
C GLU A 68 0.98 -3.90 -23.10
N ASP A 69 1.85 -4.87 -22.76
CA ASP A 69 1.85 -5.56 -21.46
C ASP A 69 2.21 -4.61 -20.31
N ASP A 70 3.24 -3.77 -20.49
CA ASP A 70 3.61 -2.78 -19.49
C ASP A 70 2.50 -1.74 -19.27
N THR A 71 1.78 -1.38 -20.33
CA THR A 71 0.66 -0.42 -20.27
C THR A 71 -0.51 -0.98 -19.46
N LYS A 72 -0.74 -2.30 -19.51
CA LYS A 72 -1.73 -2.99 -18.68
C LYS A 72 -1.24 -3.14 -17.23
N ALA A 73 0.05 -3.39 -17.04
CA ALA A 73 0.66 -3.68 -15.74
C ALA A 73 0.88 -2.44 -14.86
N PHE A 74 1.24 -1.30 -15.45
CA PHE A 74 1.62 -0.08 -14.74
C PHE A 74 0.63 1.07 -15.01
N LYS A 75 0.08 1.65 -13.93
CA LYS A 75 -0.85 2.79 -13.98
C LYS A 75 -0.32 3.94 -13.13
N PRO A 76 -0.64 5.21 -13.44
CA PRO A 76 -0.30 6.32 -12.56
C PRO A 76 -0.80 6.08 -11.13
N LEU A 77 0.01 6.44 -10.15
CA LEU A 77 -0.27 6.16 -8.74
C LEU A 77 -0.72 7.44 -8.06
N ASN A 78 -1.98 7.46 -7.63
CA ASN A 78 -2.61 8.60 -6.94
C ASN A 78 -2.66 8.37 -5.43
N ASP A 79 -2.98 9.40 -4.64
CA ASP A 79 -3.08 9.27 -3.19
C ASP A 79 -4.15 8.26 -2.75
N SER A 80 -5.27 8.19 -3.49
CA SER A 80 -6.31 7.19 -3.27
C SER A 80 -5.82 5.75 -3.44
N ASP A 81 -4.77 5.54 -4.24
CA ASP A 81 -4.16 4.23 -4.43
C ASP A 81 -3.23 3.82 -3.29
N LEU A 82 -2.82 4.76 -2.43
CA LEU A 82 -1.97 4.53 -1.26
C LEU A 82 -2.77 4.01 -0.06
N THR A 83 -3.81 3.24 -0.31
CA THR A 83 -4.65 2.63 0.71
C THR A 83 -4.10 1.23 1.06
N PRO A 84 -3.87 0.90 2.35
CA PRO A 84 -3.40 -0.43 2.74
C PRO A 84 -4.41 -1.51 2.37
N LEU A 85 -3.93 -2.71 2.02
CA LEU A 85 -4.80 -3.84 1.69
C LEU A 85 -5.75 -4.20 2.85
N LYS A 86 -5.27 -4.09 4.09
CA LYS A 86 -6.09 -4.33 5.30
C LYS A 86 -7.35 -3.46 5.33
N THR A 87 -7.28 -2.20 4.90
CA THR A 87 -8.44 -1.28 4.90
C THR A 87 -9.56 -1.80 3.99
N TYR A 88 -9.21 -2.43 2.88
CA TYR A 88 -10.21 -3.08 2.01
C TYR A 88 -10.92 -4.23 2.75
N PHE A 89 -10.19 -5.10 3.44
CA PHE A 89 -10.78 -6.21 4.19
C PHE A 89 -11.59 -5.74 5.40
N ASP A 90 -11.13 -4.71 6.11
CA ASP A 90 -11.86 -4.12 7.25
C ASP A 90 -13.20 -3.51 6.77
N ASN A 91 -13.21 -2.80 5.65
CA ASN A 91 -14.43 -2.24 5.07
C ASN A 91 -15.39 -3.35 4.60
N TYR A 92 -14.85 -4.41 3.99
CA TYR A 92 -15.66 -5.56 3.56
C TYR A 92 -16.33 -6.26 4.74
N ALA A 93 -15.63 -6.42 5.86
CA ALA A 93 -16.16 -7.07 7.06
C ALA A 93 -17.24 -6.22 7.77
N THR A 94 -17.14 -4.89 7.72
CA THR A 94 -18.05 -3.96 8.41
C THR A 94 -19.27 -3.57 7.58
N GLN A 95 -19.23 -3.71 6.26
CA GLN A 95 -20.33 -3.37 5.36
C GLN A 95 -20.64 -4.50 4.37
N PRO A 96 -21.23 -5.62 4.84
CA PRO A 96 -21.59 -6.74 3.98
C PRO A 96 -22.52 -6.28 2.85
N GLY A 97 -22.11 -6.46 1.60
CA GLY A 97 -22.86 -6.05 0.41
C GLY A 97 -22.36 -4.77 -0.28
N GLN A 98 -21.58 -3.92 0.39
CA GLN A 98 -20.83 -2.86 -0.28
C GLN A 98 -19.45 -3.37 -0.68
N LYS A 99 -19.27 -3.65 -1.98
CA LYS A 99 -17.94 -3.96 -2.53
C LYS A 99 -17.12 -2.68 -2.53
N GLY A 100 -16.36 -2.43 -1.48
CA GLY A 100 -15.30 -1.44 -1.51
C GLY A 100 -14.42 -1.67 -2.75
N THR A 101 -13.89 -0.61 -3.36
CA THR A 101 -13.00 -0.78 -4.52
C THR A 101 -11.57 -0.98 -4.01
N MET A 102 -11.02 -2.19 -4.18
CA MET A 102 -9.61 -2.43 -3.89
C MET A 102 -8.74 -1.51 -4.78
N SER A 103 -7.64 -0.94 -4.27
CA SER A 103 -6.75 -0.18 -5.15
C SER A 103 -6.11 -1.12 -6.20
N TRP A 104 -5.88 -0.61 -7.41
CA TRP A 104 -5.32 -1.38 -8.51
C TRP A 104 -3.94 -1.96 -8.19
N ILE A 105 -3.17 -1.30 -7.31
CA ILE A 105 -1.83 -1.78 -6.93
C ILE A 105 -1.88 -3.20 -6.36
N TRP A 106 -2.96 -3.55 -5.65
CA TRP A 106 -3.14 -4.85 -5.02
C TRP A 106 -3.62 -5.93 -6.00
N ARG A 107 -4.25 -5.52 -7.11
CA ARG A 107 -4.66 -6.39 -8.21
C ARG A 107 -3.55 -6.61 -9.25
N SER A 108 -2.58 -5.69 -9.32
CA SER A 108 -1.54 -5.73 -10.34
C SER A 108 -0.52 -6.84 -10.06
N SER A 109 -0.25 -7.65 -11.09
CA SER A 109 0.84 -8.64 -11.14
C SER A 109 2.22 -8.01 -11.34
N ALA A 110 2.29 -6.71 -11.61
CA ALA A 110 3.53 -6.01 -11.92
C ALA A 110 4.57 -6.07 -10.79
N ALA A 111 4.11 -6.20 -9.55
CA ALA A 111 4.94 -6.44 -8.38
C ALA A 111 4.26 -7.43 -7.44
N PRO A 112 4.98 -8.39 -6.83
CA PRO A 112 4.39 -9.31 -5.88
C PRO A 112 3.84 -8.55 -4.67
N ASN A 113 2.71 -9.01 -4.14
CA ASN A 113 2.28 -8.62 -2.80
C ASN A 113 3.29 -9.21 -1.80
N SER A 114 3.82 -8.41 -0.88
CA SER A 114 4.78 -8.90 0.11
C SER A 114 4.15 -10.00 0.97
N ALA A 115 4.92 -11.06 1.23
CA ALA A 115 4.41 -12.36 1.64
C ALA A 115 3.60 -12.41 2.97
N ASN A 116 2.56 -13.27 2.89
CA ASN A 116 1.80 -14.02 3.88
C ASN A 116 0.90 -13.36 4.93
N TRP A 117 1.33 -12.41 5.75
CA TRP A 117 0.48 -12.01 6.88
C TRP A 117 -0.68 -11.08 6.50
N GLU A 118 -0.61 -10.40 5.36
CA GLU A 118 -1.70 -9.54 4.86
C GLU A 118 -2.80 -10.30 4.10
N LEU A 119 -2.46 -11.47 3.55
CA LEU A 119 -3.41 -12.34 2.84
C LEU A 119 -4.10 -13.34 3.78
N GLN A 120 -3.52 -13.65 4.95
CA GLN A 120 -4.17 -14.51 5.95
C GLN A 120 -5.50 -13.95 6.49
N GLY A 121 -5.69 -12.62 6.45
CA GLY A 121 -7.00 -12.01 6.75
C GLY A 121 -8.08 -12.31 5.70
N ALA A 122 -7.70 -12.72 4.50
CA ALA A 122 -8.61 -13.08 3.40
C ALA A 122 -9.05 -14.56 3.43
N TYR A 123 -8.20 -15.44 3.97
CA TYR A 123 -8.46 -16.89 4.06
C TYR A 123 -9.20 -17.31 5.35
N ALA A 124 -9.59 -16.36 6.20
CA ALA A 124 -10.34 -16.64 7.44
C ALA A 124 -11.87 -16.56 7.25
N LEU A 125 -12.37 -16.48 6.01
CA LEU A 125 -13.79 -16.39 5.67
C LEU A 125 -14.26 -17.45 4.65
N THR A 126 -13.55 -18.57 4.57
CA THR A 126 -13.99 -19.81 3.90
C THR A 126 -13.94 -20.95 4.90
#